data_AF-A0A6L5G0S4-F1
#
_entry.id   AF-A0A6L5G0S4-F1
#
_cell.length_a   1.000
_cell.length_b   1.000
_cell.length_c   1.000
_cell.angle_alpha   90.00
_cell.angle_beta   90.00
_cell.angle_gamma   90.00
#
_symmetry.space_group_name_H-M   'P 1'
#
loop_
_entity.id
_entity.type
_entity.pdbx_description
1 polymer ?
#
loop_
_entity_poly.entity_id
_entity_poly.type
_entity_poly.pdbx_seq_one_letter_code
_entity_poly.pdbx_strand_id
1 'polypeptide(L)'
;MPAPRTEVTEIVTGLAMLGFPSLRDALDARPPELRNVEPAHWDRLDEVFAEGSMDAEFRGAWSNGLAFLGAAAGLRGRRPYLIEWKGPHRTPGYDTVPADLRIDHVYLVSCKYLSKILMNVSPAYLFDRLLVDRRGPVPDWYLEVAPDAYRAFYRTVRDHLGAGLPAEVDDLVKDQRIVLKERLAGPWPGKLAGPYLEFCAAAADASAARWRAGLADPAAQEEMLWRLLRLSGAPYFVLGTAPDDVLRLRIYTPWDWRQEFSLGSFEVTGDAAAGQPVVKWRALVTPRGDGRELPVEGHVEIRWSHGRFRRMPEAKVYLDTPHYDVPGYSPLDADDRLSRGLQLDLSL
;
A
#
# COMPACT_ATOMS: atom_id res chain seq x y z
N MET A 1 -19.63 8.08 -0.80
CA MET A 1 -19.15 8.76 -2.02
C MET A 1 -17.63 8.88 -1.93
N PRO A 2 -16.88 8.67 -3.02
CA PRO A 2 -15.43 8.89 -3.01
C PRO A 2 -15.11 10.35 -2.69
N ALA A 3 -13.90 10.63 -2.22
CA ALA A 3 -13.45 12.01 -2.07
C ALA A 3 -13.22 12.63 -3.46
N PRO A 4 -13.46 13.94 -3.68
CA PRO A 4 -13.26 14.60 -4.98
C PRO A 4 -11.89 14.32 -5.59
N ARG A 5 -10.83 14.27 -4.76
CA ARG A 5 -9.48 13.91 -5.17
C ARG A 5 -9.39 12.55 -5.88
N THR A 6 -10.07 11.53 -5.36
CA THR A 6 -10.06 10.17 -5.89
C THR A 6 -10.68 10.13 -7.28
N GLU A 7 -11.84 10.79 -7.45
CA GLU A 7 -12.52 10.90 -8.74
C GLU A 7 -11.62 11.58 -9.77
N VAL A 8 -11.00 12.71 -9.40
CA VAL A 8 -10.04 13.42 -10.27
C VAL A 8 -8.88 12.50 -10.66
N THR A 9 -8.20 11.87 -9.71
CA THR A 9 -7.00 11.08 -10.02
C THR A 9 -7.27 9.84 -10.86
N GLU A 10 -8.43 9.20 -10.70
CA GLU A 10 -8.74 7.94 -11.38
C GLU A 10 -9.42 8.19 -12.73
N ILE A 11 -10.49 8.97 -12.76
CA ILE A 11 -11.29 9.20 -13.97
C ILE A 11 -10.49 9.99 -15.01
N VAL A 12 -9.77 11.04 -14.58
CA VAL A 12 -8.98 11.89 -15.50
C VAL A 12 -7.81 11.13 -16.10
N THR A 13 -7.17 10.24 -15.33
CA THR A 13 -6.15 9.34 -15.88
C THR A 13 -6.74 8.42 -16.94
N GLY A 14 -7.93 7.87 -16.73
CA GLY A 14 -8.64 7.10 -17.76
C GLY A 14 -8.99 7.93 -19.01
N LEU A 15 -9.51 9.14 -18.84
CA LEU A 15 -9.84 10.04 -19.96
C LEU A 15 -8.64 10.35 -20.85
N ALA A 16 -7.48 10.65 -20.25
CA ALA A 16 -6.26 10.92 -20.99
C ALA A 16 -5.83 9.72 -21.86
N MET A 17 -6.08 8.48 -21.41
CA MET A 17 -5.77 7.28 -22.19
C MET A 17 -6.61 7.15 -23.46
N LEU A 18 -7.74 7.87 -23.58
CA LEU A 18 -8.56 7.88 -24.79
C LEU A 18 -8.03 8.79 -25.90
N GLY A 19 -6.93 9.52 -25.65
CA GLY A 19 -6.20 10.27 -26.65
C GLY A 19 -6.87 11.57 -27.09
N PHE A 20 -7.72 12.17 -26.24
CA PHE A 20 -8.31 13.47 -26.52
C PHE A 20 -7.24 14.58 -26.56
N PRO A 21 -7.44 15.65 -27.36
CA PRO A 21 -6.45 16.72 -27.49
C PRO A 21 -6.23 17.51 -26.20
N SER A 22 -7.28 17.66 -25.38
CA SER A 22 -7.22 18.35 -24.10
C SER A 22 -8.14 17.72 -23.06
N LEU A 23 -7.87 18.03 -21.79
CA LEU A 23 -8.73 17.64 -20.67
C LEU A 23 -10.14 18.21 -20.82
N ARG A 24 -10.27 19.45 -21.30
CA ARG A 24 -11.58 20.07 -21.47
C ARG A 24 -12.42 19.33 -22.51
N ASP A 25 -11.83 18.99 -23.65
CA ASP A 25 -12.52 18.23 -24.71
C ASP A 25 -12.99 16.87 -24.20
N ALA A 26 -12.18 16.21 -23.36
CA ALA A 26 -12.50 14.92 -22.78
C ALA A 26 -13.67 14.99 -21.77
N LEU A 27 -13.69 16.02 -20.92
CA LEU A 27 -14.78 16.26 -19.97
C LEU A 27 -16.09 16.60 -20.70
N ASP A 28 -16.03 17.46 -21.72
CA ASP A 28 -17.21 17.84 -22.52
C ASP A 28 -17.77 16.64 -23.30
N ALA A 29 -16.90 15.74 -23.78
CA ALA A 29 -17.31 14.58 -24.57
C ALA A 29 -17.99 13.46 -23.75
N ARG A 30 -17.70 13.36 -22.44
CA ARG A 30 -18.19 12.29 -21.54
C ARG A 30 -18.21 10.89 -22.22
N PRO A 31 -17.04 10.40 -22.68
CA PRO A 31 -16.96 9.30 -23.63
C PRO A 31 -17.57 7.99 -23.09
N PRO A 32 -18.38 7.27 -23.89
CA PRO A 32 -19.01 6.02 -23.48
C PRO A 32 -18.01 4.85 -23.28
N GLU A 33 -16.77 5.01 -23.74
CA GLU A 33 -15.68 4.08 -23.49
C GLU A 33 -15.27 4.06 -22.01
N LEU A 34 -15.50 5.14 -21.25
CA LEU A 34 -15.23 5.20 -19.81
C LEU A 34 -16.47 4.80 -19.02
N ARG A 35 -16.51 3.55 -18.56
CA ARG A 35 -17.65 2.93 -17.87
C ARG A 35 -17.61 3.14 -16.36
N ASN A 36 -18.78 2.97 -15.75
CA ASN A 36 -19.09 3.11 -14.33
C ASN A 36 -18.93 4.54 -13.78
N VAL A 37 -18.86 5.55 -14.65
CA VAL A 37 -18.89 6.96 -14.27
C VAL A 37 -20.30 7.49 -14.46
N GLU A 38 -21.08 7.53 -13.38
CA GLU A 38 -22.46 8.06 -13.38
C GLU A 38 -22.51 9.59 -13.64
N PRO A 39 -23.63 10.15 -14.11
CA PRO A 39 -23.79 11.59 -14.35
C PRO A 39 -23.33 12.49 -13.20
N ALA A 40 -23.64 12.10 -11.96
CA ALA A 40 -23.24 12.86 -10.78
C ALA A 40 -21.72 12.95 -10.57
N HIS A 41 -20.93 11.98 -11.08
CA HIS A 41 -19.46 12.07 -11.05
C HIS A 41 -18.96 13.08 -12.07
N TRP A 42 -19.55 13.10 -13.26
CA TRP A 42 -19.22 14.07 -14.30
C TRP A 42 -19.50 15.50 -13.85
N ASP A 43 -20.68 15.74 -13.28
CA ASP A 43 -21.07 17.07 -12.83
C ASP A 43 -20.15 17.58 -11.72
N ARG A 44 -19.72 16.70 -10.79
CA ARG A 44 -18.71 17.05 -9.79
C ARG A 44 -17.33 17.35 -10.39
N LEU A 45 -16.90 16.59 -11.40
CA LEU A 45 -15.64 16.87 -12.07
C LEU A 45 -15.67 18.22 -12.78
N ASP A 46 -16.79 18.57 -13.42
CA ASP A 46 -16.98 19.87 -14.06
C ASP A 46 -16.95 21.01 -13.04
N GLU A 47 -17.64 20.86 -11.89
CA GLU A 47 -17.62 21.82 -10.79
C GLU A 47 -16.18 22.05 -10.27
N VAL A 48 -15.49 20.98 -9.88
CA VAL A 48 -14.13 21.07 -9.31
C VAL A 48 -13.13 21.60 -10.34
N PHE A 49 -13.29 21.24 -11.62
CA PHE A 49 -12.44 21.76 -12.70
C PHE A 49 -12.68 23.25 -12.94
N ALA A 50 -13.93 23.72 -12.91
CA ALA A 50 -14.27 25.13 -13.07
C ALA A 50 -13.78 26.00 -11.90
N GLU A 51 -13.75 25.44 -10.68
CA GLU A 51 -13.23 26.12 -9.49
C GLU A 51 -11.69 26.26 -9.47
N GLY A 52 -10.97 25.42 -10.21
CA GLY A 52 -9.49 25.41 -10.25
C GLY A 52 -8.82 24.94 -8.94
N SER A 53 -9.59 24.41 -7.99
CA SER A 53 -9.11 24.06 -6.64
C SER A 53 -8.19 22.82 -6.61
N MET A 54 -8.11 22.07 -7.72
CA MET A 54 -7.36 20.82 -7.86
C MET A 54 -6.51 20.74 -9.14
N ASP A 55 -6.04 21.88 -9.64
CA ASP A 55 -5.27 21.97 -10.91
C ASP A 55 -4.04 21.05 -10.97
N ALA A 56 -3.36 20.87 -9.84
CA ALA A 56 -2.20 19.98 -9.76
C ALA A 56 -2.62 18.51 -9.95
N GLU A 57 -3.69 18.08 -9.27
CA GLU A 57 -4.23 16.73 -9.40
C GLU A 57 -4.75 16.44 -10.82
N PHE A 58 -5.48 17.38 -11.43
CA PHE A 58 -5.95 17.23 -12.82
C PHE A 58 -4.77 17.09 -13.80
N ARG A 59 -3.77 17.97 -13.71
CA ARG A 59 -2.58 17.91 -14.59
C ARG A 59 -1.77 16.64 -14.38
N GLY A 60 -1.57 16.23 -13.13
CA GLY A 60 -0.87 15.00 -12.78
C GLY A 60 -1.57 13.76 -13.33
N ALA A 61 -2.88 13.65 -13.09
CA ALA A 61 -3.71 12.54 -13.57
C ALA A 61 -3.74 12.47 -15.10
N TRP A 62 -3.91 13.62 -15.77
CA TRP A 62 -3.89 13.72 -17.23
C TRP A 62 -2.53 13.29 -17.81
N SER A 63 -1.44 13.83 -17.27
CA SER A 63 -0.08 13.48 -17.68
C SER A 63 0.22 11.99 -17.52
N ASN A 64 -0.25 11.38 -16.44
CA ASN A 64 -0.11 9.95 -16.20
C ASN A 64 -0.85 9.10 -17.24
N GLY A 65 -2.09 9.46 -17.58
CA GLY A 65 -2.84 8.74 -18.61
C GLY A 65 -2.22 8.87 -19.99
N LEU A 66 -1.71 10.05 -20.36
CA LEU A 66 -0.96 10.25 -21.62
C LEU A 66 0.34 9.45 -21.66
N ALA A 67 1.09 9.42 -20.56
CA ALA A 67 2.30 8.61 -20.48
C ALA A 67 1.99 7.11 -20.65
N PHE A 68 0.92 6.63 -20.01
CA PHE A 68 0.47 5.26 -20.17
C PHE A 68 -0.05 4.94 -21.58
N LEU A 69 -0.73 5.90 -22.21
CA LEU A 69 -1.14 5.78 -23.60
C LEU A 69 0.08 5.58 -24.52
N GLY A 70 1.13 6.39 -24.34
CA GLY A 70 2.32 6.36 -25.22
C GLY A 70 3.28 5.20 -24.98
N ALA A 71 3.43 4.73 -23.74
CA ALA A 71 4.52 3.82 -23.37
C ALA A 71 4.46 2.43 -24.03
N ALA A 72 5.64 1.86 -24.31
CA ALA A 72 5.79 0.49 -24.83
C ALA A 72 5.21 -0.58 -23.90
N ALA A 73 5.36 -0.40 -22.59
CA ALA A 73 4.76 -1.31 -21.60
C ALA A 73 3.27 -1.03 -21.36
N GLY A 74 2.77 0.14 -21.79
CA GLY A 74 1.38 0.57 -21.67
C GLY A 74 0.56 0.25 -22.94
N LEU A 75 -0.14 1.26 -23.45
CA LEU A 75 -1.06 1.10 -24.60
C LEU A 75 -0.40 1.25 -25.97
N ARG A 76 0.87 1.68 -26.06
CA ARG A 76 1.61 1.80 -27.34
C ARG A 76 0.91 2.70 -28.38
N GLY A 77 0.32 3.80 -27.93
CA GLY A 77 -0.46 4.72 -28.74
C GLY A 77 -1.84 4.19 -29.16
N ARG A 78 -2.21 2.97 -28.79
CA ARG A 78 -3.52 2.40 -29.12
C ARG A 78 -4.59 3.01 -28.23
N ARG A 79 -5.60 3.62 -28.86
CA ARG A 79 -6.83 4.04 -28.17
C ARG A 79 -7.54 2.80 -27.61
N PRO A 80 -7.85 2.75 -26.30
CA PRO A 80 -8.57 1.63 -25.72
C PRO A 80 -10.03 1.63 -26.18
N TYR A 81 -10.64 0.45 -26.22
CA TYR A 81 -12.07 0.30 -26.54
C TYR A 81 -12.94 0.48 -25.29
N LEU A 82 -12.39 0.14 -24.13
CA LEU A 82 -13.07 0.15 -22.85
C LEU A 82 -12.11 0.50 -21.72
N ILE A 83 -12.53 1.42 -20.85
CA ILE A 83 -11.93 1.69 -19.56
C ILE A 83 -13.02 1.56 -18.50
N GLU A 84 -12.85 0.64 -17.56
CA GLU A 84 -13.76 0.44 -16.45
C GLU A 84 -13.17 1.11 -15.20
N TRP A 85 -13.85 2.13 -14.69
CA TRP A 85 -13.53 2.70 -13.38
C TRP A 85 -14.14 1.82 -12.29
N LYS A 86 -13.34 1.37 -11.32
CA LYS A 86 -13.87 0.59 -10.19
C LYS A 86 -14.56 1.48 -9.14
N GLY A 87 -14.10 2.71 -8.97
CA GLY A 87 -14.64 3.67 -8.01
C GLY A 87 -14.77 3.10 -6.59
N PRO A 88 -15.82 3.47 -5.84
CA PRO A 88 -15.99 3.03 -4.44
C PRO A 88 -16.45 1.57 -4.33
N HIS A 89 -16.70 0.88 -5.44
CA HIS A 89 -17.22 -0.48 -5.44
C HIS A 89 -16.19 -1.44 -4.86
N ARG A 90 -16.60 -2.19 -3.84
CA ARG A 90 -15.82 -3.33 -3.38
C ARG A 90 -16.14 -4.50 -4.30
N THR A 91 -15.14 -4.94 -5.07
CA THR A 91 -15.25 -6.15 -5.86
C THR A 91 -15.62 -7.32 -4.94
N PRO A 92 -16.69 -8.10 -5.23
CA PRO A 92 -16.98 -9.31 -4.47
C PRO A 92 -15.85 -10.32 -4.65
N GLY A 93 -15.24 -10.79 -3.56
CA GLY A 93 -14.21 -11.84 -3.59
C GLY A 93 -12.78 -11.36 -3.29
N TYR A 94 -11.81 -12.10 -3.81
CA TYR A 94 -10.38 -11.92 -3.53
C TYR A 94 -9.76 -10.93 -4.51
N ASP A 95 -9.89 -9.63 -4.27
CA ASP A 95 -9.14 -8.65 -5.07
C ASP A 95 -7.67 -8.71 -4.65
N THR A 96 -6.85 -9.40 -5.44
CA THR A 96 -5.40 -9.56 -5.21
C THR A 96 -4.61 -8.39 -5.78
N VAL A 97 -5.20 -7.61 -6.71
CA VAL A 97 -4.54 -6.49 -7.39
C VAL A 97 -5.25 -5.18 -7.09
N PRO A 98 -4.57 -4.20 -6.50
CA PRO A 98 -5.15 -2.92 -6.09
C PRO A 98 -5.35 -1.96 -7.28
N ALA A 99 -6.09 -2.38 -8.30
CA ALA A 99 -6.34 -1.59 -9.50
C ALA A 99 -7.62 -0.77 -9.38
N ASP A 100 -7.54 0.50 -9.78
CA ASP A 100 -8.63 1.49 -9.78
C ASP A 100 -9.28 1.60 -11.18
N LEU A 101 -8.48 1.36 -12.22
CA LEU A 101 -8.91 1.27 -13.61
C LEU A 101 -8.59 -0.11 -14.20
N ARG A 102 -9.50 -0.62 -15.03
CA ARG A 102 -9.28 -1.79 -15.87
C ARG A 102 -9.49 -1.42 -17.33
N ILE A 103 -8.48 -1.63 -18.18
CA ILE A 103 -8.49 -1.22 -19.59
C ILE A 103 -8.53 -2.46 -20.47
N ASP A 104 -9.53 -2.53 -21.36
CA ASP A 104 -9.77 -3.63 -22.31
C ASP A 104 -9.71 -5.02 -21.67
N HIS A 105 -10.05 -5.11 -20.39
CA HIS A 105 -9.94 -6.31 -19.56
C HIS A 105 -8.53 -6.88 -19.36
N VAL A 106 -7.49 -6.24 -19.89
CA VAL A 106 -6.09 -6.70 -19.90
C VAL A 106 -5.25 -5.91 -18.91
N TYR A 107 -5.30 -4.58 -18.97
CA TYR A 107 -4.43 -3.74 -18.13
C TYR A 107 -5.12 -3.39 -16.83
N LEU A 108 -4.37 -3.51 -15.74
CA LEU A 108 -4.78 -3.16 -14.39
C LEU A 108 -3.95 -1.96 -13.94
N VAL A 109 -4.59 -0.84 -13.65
CA VAL A 109 -3.91 0.41 -13.30
C VAL A 109 -4.38 0.88 -11.93
N SER A 110 -3.43 1.11 -11.03
CA SER A 110 -3.64 1.75 -9.74
C SER A 110 -3.23 3.22 -9.83
N CYS A 111 -4.15 4.12 -9.52
CA CYS A 111 -3.94 5.55 -9.44
C CYS A 111 -3.62 5.90 -7.99
N LYS A 112 -2.36 6.22 -7.69
CA LYS A 112 -1.91 6.47 -6.32
C LYS A 112 -1.39 7.88 -6.10
N TYR A 113 -1.73 8.44 -4.95
CA TYR A 113 -0.89 9.46 -4.34
C TYR A 113 0.30 8.76 -3.68
N LEU A 114 1.53 9.27 -3.81
CA LEU A 114 2.78 8.59 -3.38
C LEU A 114 2.81 8.23 -1.88
N SER A 115 2.15 7.14 -1.52
CA SER A 115 2.15 6.58 -0.16
C SER A 115 3.19 5.47 -0.09
N LYS A 116 4.05 5.53 0.93
CA LYS A 116 4.95 4.44 1.29
C LYS A 116 4.21 3.25 1.92
N ILE A 117 2.93 3.41 2.28
CA ILE A 117 2.14 2.33 2.87
C ILE A 117 1.76 1.36 1.75
N LEU A 118 2.36 0.18 1.80
CA LEU A 118 1.96 -0.93 0.95
C LEU A 118 0.68 -1.55 1.46
N MET A 119 0.48 -1.79 2.75
CA MET A 119 -0.69 -2.55 3.21
C MET A 119 -1.22 -2.04 4.54
N ASN A 120 -2.53 -2.18 4.74
CA ASN A 120 -3.14 -2.06 6.06
C ASN A 120 -3.98 -3.31 6.32
N VAL A 121 -3.54 -4.14 7.27
CA VAL A 121 -4.11 -5.47 7.53
C VAL A 121 -4.16 -5.76 9.04
N SER A 122 -4.89 -6.79 9.45
CA SER A 122 -4.77 -7.29 10.83
C SER A 122 -3.38 -7.90 11.06
N PRO A 123 -2.75 -7.70 12.22
CA PRO A 123 -1.45 -8.30 12.53
C PRO A 123 -1.40 -9.83 12.36
N ALA A 124 -2.42 -10.56 12.80
CA ALA A 124 -2.48 -12.02 12.64
C ALA A 124 -2.55 -12.47 11.17
N TYR A 125 -3.06 -11.64 10.25
CA TYR A 125 -3.01 -11.95 8.82
C TYR A 125 -1.59 -11.82 8.25
N LEU A 126 -0.83 -10.85 8.76
CA LEU A 126 0.55 -10.62 8.35
C LEU A 126 1.52 -11.62 8.99
N PHE A 127 1.58 -11.65 10.32
CA PHE A 127 2.65 -12.32 11.05
C PHE A 127 2.46 -13.83 11.18
N ASP A 128 1.22 -14.30 11.41
CA ASP A 128 0.95 -15.74 11.56
C ASP A 128 0.61 -16.42 10.22
N ARG A 129 -0.10 -15.71 9.33
CA ARG A 129 -0.62 -16.27 8.06
C ARG A 129 0.16 -15.84 6.82
N LEU A 130 1.23 -15.05 6.98
CA LEU A 130 2.16 -14.67 5.92
C LEU A 130 1.46 -14.06 4.69
N LEU A 131 0.36 -13.33 4.93
CA LEU A 131 -0.51 -12.74 3.91
C LEU A 131 -1.15 -13.75 2.93
N VAL A 132 -1.17 -15.05 3.24
CA VAL A 132 -1.76 -16.10 2.40
C VAL A 132 -3.29 -16.12 2.51
N ASP A 133 -3.82 -16.31 3.72
CA ASP A 133 -5.26 -16.42 3.96
C ASP A 133 -5.79 -15.27 4.83
N ARG A 134 -6.68 -14.47 4.25
CA ARG A 134 -7.36 -13.37 4.95
C ARG A 134 -8.38 -13.86 5.96
N ARG A 135 -8.86 -15.10 5.84
CA ARG A 135 -9.90 -15.68 6.70
C ARG A 135 -9.30 -16.15 8.01
N GLY A 136 -10.03 -15.89 9.10
CA GLY A 136 -9.71 -16.34 10.44
C GLY A 136 -9.88 -15.24 11.48
N PRO A 137 -9.66 -15.56 12.76
CA PRO A 137 -9.90 -14.63 13.84
C PRO A 137 -8.99 -13.40 13.73
N VAL A 138 -9.51 -12.28 14.23
CA VAL A 138 -8.76 -11.03 14.42
C VAL A 138 -8.69 -10.78 15.92
N PRO A 139 -7.74 -11.40 16.63
CA PRO A 139 -7.60 -11.21 18.07
C PRO A 139 -7.10 -9.79 18.38
N ASP A 140 -7.18 -9.39 19.66
CA ASP A 140 -6.39 -8.26 20.13
C ASP A 140 -4.92 -8.67 20.13
N TRP A 141 -4.19 -8.20 19.11
CA TRP A 141 -2.81 -8.65 18.86
C TRP A 141 -1.88 -8.41 20.06
N TYR A 142 -2.09 -7.33 20.82
CA TYR A 142 -1.21 -7.05 21.96
C TYR A 142 -1.43 -8.02 23.11
N LEU A 143 -2.66 -8.48 23.33
CA LEU A 143 -2.95 -9.56 24.28
C LEU A 143 -2.42 -10.92 23.80
N GLU A 144 -2.34 -11.12 22.49
CA GLU A 144 -1.82 -12.36 21.91
C GLU A 144 -0.28 -12.46 22.00
N VAL A 145 0.45 -11.38 21.72
CA VAL A 145 1.92 -11.44 21.61
C VAL A 145 2.67 -10.93 22.84
N ALA A 146 2.06 -10.05 23.62
CA ALA A 146 2.71 -9.44 24.78
C ALA A 146 1.71 -9.19 25.92
N PRO A 147 0.97 -10.22 26.40
CA PRO A 147 -0.10 -10.04 27.38
C PRO A 147 0.38 -9.38 28.66
N ASP A 148 1.51 -9.83 29.22
CA ASP A 148 2.03 -9.33 30.48
C ASP A 148 2.47 -7.87 30.38
N ALA A 149 3.20 -7.52 29.31
CA ALA A 149 3.63 -6.15 29.08
C ALA A 149 2.44 -5.23 28.78
N TYR A 150 1.44 -5.70 28.02
CA TYR A 150 0.26 -4.90 27.73
C TYR A 150 -0.61 -4.65 28.96
N ARG A 151 -0.83 -5.69 29.79
CA ARG A 151 -1.55 -5.56 31.07
C ARG A 151 -0.78 -4.68 32.06
N ALA A 152 0.54 -4.83 32.15
CA ALA A 152 1.38 -3.96 32.98
C ALA A 152 1.26 -2.48 32.54
N PHE A 153 1.36 -2.21 31.25
CA PHE A 153 1.18 -0.86 30.72
C PHE A 153 -0.22 -0.30 31.00
N TYR A 154 -1.27 -1.11 30.80
CA TYR A 154 -2.64 -0.71 31.09
C TYR A 154 -2.84 -0.38 32.58
N ARG A 155 -2.26 -1.15 33.51
CA ARG A 155 -2.32 -0.84 34.95
C ARG A 155 -1.72 0.54 35.25
N THR A 156 -0.58 0.88 34.65
CA THR A 156 0.02 2.22 34.80
C THR A 156 -0.89 3.33 34.23
N VAL A 157 -1.52 3.09 33.07
CA VAL A 157 -2.50 4.02 32.49
C VAL A 157 -3.70 4.22 33.41
N ARG A 158 -4.24 3.12 33.96
CA ARG A 158 -5.36 3.14 34.90
C ARG A 158 -5.03 3.94 36.15
N ASP A 159 -3.88 3.67 36.77
CA ASP A 159 -3.43 4.34 37.98
C ASP A 159 -3.17 5.85 37.72
N HIS A 160 -2.77 6.22 36.51
CA HIS A 160 -2.61 7.62 36.10
C HIS A 160 -3.94 8.37 35.89
N LEU A 161 -4.95 7.71 35.31
CA LEU A 161 -6.23 8.34 34.95
C LEU A 161 -7.28 8.32 36.08
N GLY A 162 -7.10 7.47 37.09
CA GLY A 162 -7.97 7.35 38.26
C GLY A 162 -9.13 6.36 38.09
N ALA A 163 -10.14 6.46 38.96
CA ALA A 163 -11.24 5.51 39.05
C ALA A 163 -12.17 5.49 37.81
N GLY A 164 -12.87 4.37 37.59
CA GLY A 164 -13.86 4.19 36.52
C GLY A 164 -13.41 3.30 35.35
N LEU A 165 -12.20 2.76 35.42
CA LEU A 165 -11.65 1.78 34.49
C LEU A 165 -11.55 0.39 35.17
N PRO A 166 -11.74 -0.72 34.43
CA PRO A 166 -11.68 -2.07 34.98
C PRO A 166 -10.27 -2.45 35.44
N ALA A 167 -10.18 -3.57 36.15
CA ALA A 167 -8.91 -4.07 36.65
C ALA A 167 -7.97 -4.48 35.50
N GLU A 168 -8.51 -5.20 34.52
CA GLU A 168 -7.78 -5.76 33.39
C GLU A 168 -8.19 -5.08 32.07
N VAL A 169 -7.26 -5.04 31.11
CA VAL A 169 -7.48 -4.43 29.79
C VAL A 169 -8.49 -5.23 28.95
N ASP A 170 -8.53 -6.54 29.18
CA ASP A 170 -9.44 -7.50 28.58
C ASP A 170 -10.92 -7.14 28.83
N ASP A 171 -11.20 -6.51 29.98
CA ASP A 171 -12.55 -6.15 30.44
C ASP A 171 -13.03 -4.78 29.93
N LEU A 172 -12.22 -4.08 29.12
CA LEU A 172 -12.56 -2.75 28.61
C LEU A 172 -13.78 -2.77 27.68
N VAL A 173 -14.85 -2.11 28.12
CA VAL A 173 -16.05 -1.88 27.30
C VAL A 173 -15.93 -0.66 26.39
N LYS A 174 -16.84 -0.54 25.43
CA LYS A 174 -16.83 0.50 24.39
C LYS A 174 -16.70 1.92 24.93
N ASP A 175 -17.47 2.27 25.96
CA ASP A 175 -17.50 3.65 26.50
C ASP A 175 -16.19 4.00 27.20
N GLN A 176 -15.59 3.04 27.93
CA GLN A 176 -14.28 3.22 28.56
C GLN A 176 -13.16 3.38 27.53
N ARG A 177 -13.23 2.68 26.39
CA ARG A 177 -12.29 2.84 25.28
C ARG A 177 -12.37 4.22 24.64
N ILE A 178 -13.57 4.82 24.58
CA ILE A 178 -13.74 6.21 24.12
C ILE A 178 -13.06 7.17 25.09
N VAL A 179 -13.31 7.02 26.40
CA VAL A 179 -12.69 7.84 27.45
C VAL A 179 -11.16 7.74 27.40
N LEU A 180 -10.60 6.53 27.27
CA LEU A 180 -9.15 6.33 27.14
C LEU A 180 -8.58 7.06 25.92
N LYS A 181 -9.23 6.91 24.76
CA LYS A 181 -8.79 7.56 23.51
C LYS A 181 -8.76 9.09 23.63
N GLU A 182 -9.75 9.67 24.31
CA GLU A 182 -9.85 11.12 24.50
C GLU A 182 -8.83 11.63 25.53
N ARG A 183 -8.73 10.98 26.69
CA ARG A 183 -7.81 11.39 27.77
C ARG A 183 -6.34 11.17 27.45
N LEU A 184 -6.04 10.22 26.56
CA LEU A 184 -4.68 9.91 26.09
C LEU A 184 -4.41 10.52 24.71
N ALA A 185 -5.20 11.49 24.25
CA ALA A 185 -4.91 12.21 23.03
C ALA A 185 -3.64 13.07 23.23
N GLY A 186 -2.67 12.94 22.32
CA GLY A 186 -1.42 13.69 22.35
C GLY A 186 -0.21 12.91 22.90
N PRO A 187 0.89 13.60 23.26
CA PRO A 187 2.10 12.96 23.79
C PRO A 187 1.84 12.15 25.05
N TRP A 188 2.63 11.10 25.28
CA TRP A 188 2.52 10.34 26.53
C TRP A 188 3.00 11.18 27.72
N PRO A 189 2.23 11.26 28.82
CA PRO A 189 2.70 11.80 30.09
C PRO A 189 4.00 11.09 30.52
N GLY A 190 4.92 11.81 31.18
CA GLY A 190 6.24 11.26 31.54
C GLY A 190 6.18 9.95 32.34
N LYS A 191 5.17 9.79 33.21
CA LYS A 191 4.93 8.54 33.97
C LYS A 191 4.50 7.35 33.10
N LEU A 192 3.93 7.61 31.93
CA LEU A 192 3.47 6.59 31.00
C LEU A 192 4.48 6.28 29.89
N ALA A 193 5.42 7.20 29.61
CA ALA A 193 6.36 7.07 28.50
C ALA A 193 7.27 5.84 28.63
N GLY A 194 7.92 5.64 29.80
CA GLY A 194 8.78 4.46 30.04
C GLY A 194 8.03 3.13 29.90
N PRO A 195 6.95 2.91 30.67
CA PRO A 195 6.15 1.69 30.56
C PRO A 195 5.57 1.44 29.17
N TYR A 196 5.23 2.50 28.44
CA TYR A 196 4.81 2.39 27.05
C TYR A 196 5.94 1.88 26.14
N LEU A 197 7.16 2.40 26.29
CA LEU A 197 8.32 1.94 25.51
C LEU A 197 8.66 0.47 25.79
N GLU A 198 8.60 0.05 27.06
CA GLU A 198 8.77 -1.37 27.45
C GLU A 198 7.73 -2.26 26.77
N PHE A 199 6.47 -1.85 26.79
CA PHE A 199 5.39 -2.53 26.06
C PHE A 199 5.65 -2.58 24.55
N CYS A 200 6.11 -1.47 23.96
CA CYS A 200 6.40 -1.41 22.53
C CYS A 200 7.50 -2.39 22.12
N ALA A 201 8.59 -2.44 22.87
CA ALA A 201 9.69 -3.37 22.63
C ALA A 201 9.21 -4.82 22.74
N ALA A 202 8.48 -5.17 23.81
CA ALA A 202 7.95 -6.52 24.01
C ALA A 202 7.02 -6.96 22.86
N ALA A 203 6.10 -6.09 22.45
CA ALA A 203 5.18 -6.37 21.35
C ALA A 203 5.89 -6.48 19.99
N ALA A 204 6.89 -5.63 19.73
CA ALA A 204 7.71 -5.68 18.52
C ALA A 204 8.51 -6.99 18.42
N ASP A 205 9.25 -7.34 19.47
CA ASP A 205 10.10 -8.53 19.52
C ASP A 205 9.29 -9.82 19.41
N ALA A 206 8.16 -9.90 20.13
CA ALA A 206 7.28 -11.06 20.05
C ALA A 206 6.64 -11.21 18.67
N SER A 207 6.22 -10.09 18.04
CA SER A 207 5.68 -10.11 16.67
C SER A 207 6.75 -10.53 15.65
N ALA A 208 7.97 -10.01 15.76
CA ALA A 208 9.10 -10.38 14.92
C ALA A 208 9.48 -11.87 15.10
N ALA A 209 9.46 -12.39 16.32
CA ALA A 209 9.72 -13.80 16.60
C ALA A 209 8.68 -14.71 15.95
N ARG A 210 7.38 -14.38 16.06
CA ARG A 210 6.31 -15.15 15.39
C ARG A 210 6.45 -15.12 13.88
N TRP A 211 6.76 -13.96 13.30
CA TRP A 211 6.94 -13.85 11.86
C TRP A 211 8.13 -14.68 11.37
N ARG A 212 9.27 -14.61 12.06
CA ARG A 212 10.45 -15.45 11.75
C ARG A 212 10.14 -16.94 11.84
N ALA A 213 9.34 -17.37 12.82
CA ALA A 213 8.95 -18.77 12.95
C ALA A 213 8.16 -19.26 11.72
N GLY A 214 7.30 -18.42 11.13
CA GLY A 214 6.61 -18.73 9.88
C GLY A 214 7.50 -18.68 8.63
N LEU A 215 8.63 -17.95 8.69
CA LEU A 215 9.56 -17.75 7.58
C LEU A 215 10.82 -18.64 7.65
N ALA A 216 10.71 -19.82 8.26
CA ALA A 216 11.83 -20.74 8.40
C ALA A 216 12.31 -21.34 7.05
N ASP A 217 11.42 -21.40 6.06
CA ASP A 217 11.70 -21.96 4.74
C ASP A 217 12.06 -20.87 3.72
N PRO A 218 13.13 -21.04 2.91
CA PRO A 218 13.51 -20.06 1.89
C PRO A 218 12.41 -19.75 0.85
N ALA A 219 11.58 -20.74 0.47
CA ALA A 219 10.48 -20.46 -0.45
C ALA A 219 9.41 -19.59 0.22
N ALA A 220 9.09 -19.84 1.49
CA ALA A 220 8.21 -18.96 2.27
C ALA A 220 8.76 -17.52 2.38
N GLN A 221 10.07 -17.34 2.52
CA GLN A 221 10.70 -16.01 2.53
C GLN A 221 10.54 -15.28 1.19
N GLU A 222 10.78 -15.97 0.07
CA GLU A 222 10.62 -15.40 -1.27
C GLU A 222 9.17 -15.03 -1.55
N GLU A 223 8.23 -15.93 -1.23
CA GLU A 223 6.81 -15.66 -1.37
C GLU A 223 6.34 -14.51 -0.46
N MET A 224 6.88 -14.41 0.75
CA MET A 224 6.59 -13.30 1.66
C MET A 224 7.06 -11.96 1.06
N LEU A 225 8.28 -11.91 0.50
CA LEU A 225 8.79 -10.72 -0.18
C LEU A 225 7.84 -10.30 -1.31
N TRP A 226 7.41 -11.24 -2.15
CA TRP A 226 6.48 -10.91 -3.23
C TRP A 226 5.15 -10.38 -2.73
N ARG A 227 4.60 -10.94 -1.65
CA ARG A 227 3.35 -10.45 -1.04
C ARG A 227 3.52 -9.06 -0.45
N LEU A 228 4.65 -8.77 0.19
CA LEU A 228 4.99 -7.43 0.68
C LEU A 228 5.07 -6.44 -0.49
N LEU A 229 5.81 -6.79 -1.55
CA LEU A 229 5.94 -5.99 -2.78
C LEU A 229 4.70 -6.03 -3.68
N ARG A 230 3.63 -6.71 -3.24
CA ARG A 230 2.37 -6.85 -3.98
C ARG A 230 2.55 -7.38 -5.41
N LEU A 231 3.53 -8.24 -5.65
CA LEU A 231 3.62 -8.96 -6.92
C LEU A 231 2.45 -9.95 -7.00
N SER A 232 1.79 -9.98 -8.16
CA SER A 232 0.55 -10.73 -8.34
C SER A 232 0.62 -11.67 -9.54
N GLY A 233 -0.40 -12.50 -9.75
CA GLY A 233 -0.47 -13.39 -10.90
C GLY A 233 -0.56 -12.67 -12.26
N ALA A 234 -0.81 -11.35 -12.27
CA ALA A 234 -0.76 -10.52 -13.46
C ALA A 234 0.05 -9.25 -13.19
N PRO A 235 0.76 -8.71 -14.20
CA PRO A 235 1.40 -7.41 -14.06
C PRO A 235 0.31 -6.33 -13.91
N TYR A 236 0.62 -5.30 -13.14
CA TYR A 236 -0.23 -4.13 -13.03
C TYR A 236 0.63 -2.88 -12.96
N PHE A 237 -0.01 -1.73 -13.14
CA PHE A 237 0.69 -0.47 -13.27
C PHE A 237 0.32 0.44 -12.11
N VAL A 238 1.32 1.15 -11.58
CA VAL A 238 1.12 2.20 -10.59
C VAL A 238 1.41 3.52 -11.28
N LEU A 239 0.39 4.36 -11.37
CA LEU A 239 0.48 5.71 -11.88
C LEU A 239 0.18 6.67 -10.75
N GLY A 240 1.13 7.52 -10.39
CA GLY A 240 1.00 8.41 -9.27
C GLY A 240 1.70 9.73 -9.46
N THR A 241 1.26 10.71 -8.67
CA THR A 241 1.80 12.06 -8.68
C THR A 241 1.94 12.56 -7.25
N ALA A 242 3.04 13.23 -6.96
CA ALA A 242 3.27 14.10 -5.82
C ALA A 242 3.77 15.46 -6.34
N PRO A 243 3.81 16.52 -5.49
CA PRO A 243 4.18 17.86 -5.92
C PRO A 243 5.49 17.95 -6.74
N ASP A 244 6.50 17.14 -6.39
CA ASP A 244 7.83 17.17 -7.02
C ASP A 244 8.25 15.83 -7.66
N ASP A 245 7.34 14.84 -7.69
CA ASP A 245 7.70 13.48 -8.15
C ASP A 245 6.53 12.79 -8.85
N VAL A 246 6.87 11.92 -9.79
CA VAL A 246 5.93 11.15 -10.58
C VAL A 246 6.34 9.69 -10.47
N LEU A 247 5.37 8.82 -10.18
CA LEU A 247 5.60 7.38 -10.10
C LEU A 247 4.84 6.70 -11.23
N ARG A 248 5.58 6.15 -12.19
CA ARG A 248 5.02 5.40 -13.32
C ARG A 248 5.74 4.08 -13.42
N LEU A 249 5.15 3.05 -12.85
CA LEU A 249 5.77 1.74 -12.73
C LEU A 249 4.91 0.64 -13.34
N ARG A 250 5.55 -0.29 -14.02
CA ARG A 250 5.05 -1.65 -14.20
C ARG A 250 5.53 -2.49 -13.01
N ILE A 251 4.59 -3.11 -12.32
CA ILE A 251 4.86 -4.05 -11.24
C ILE A 251 4.87 -5.45 -11.84
N TYR A 252 5.95 -6.18 -11.57
CA TYR A 252 6.19 -7.52 -12.10
C TYR A 252 5.26 -8.57 -11.50
N THR A 253 5.15 -9.69 -12.20
CA THR A 253 4.67 -10.93 -11.59
C THR A 253 5.81 -11.66 -10.86
N PRO A 254 5.50 -12.62 -9.97
CA PRO A 254 6.51 -13.52 -9.44
C PRO A 254 7.33 -14.26 -10.51
N TRP A 255 6.71 -14.54 -11.67
CA TRP A 255 7.40 -15.17 -12.80
C TRP A 255 8.47 -14.24 -13.37
N ASP A 256 8.10 -13.01 -13.74
CA ASP A 256 9.04 -12.01 -14.26
C ASP A 256 10.17 -11.76 -13.26
N TRP A 257 9.82 -11.67 -11.97
CA TRP A 257 10.79 -11.46 -10.91
C TRP A 257 11.82 -12.59 -10.81
N ARG A 258 11.40 -13.87 -10.88
CA ARG A 258 12.34 -15.01 -10.84
C ARG A 258 13.27 -15.07 -12.06
N GLN A 259 12.83 -14.55 -13.21
CA GLN A 259 13.67 -14.50 -14.41
C GLN A 259 14.84 -13.53 -14.25
N GLU A 260 14.65 -12.45 -13.49
CA GLU A 260 15.64 -11.37 -13.36
C GLU A 260 16.39 -11.40 -12.03
N PHE A 261 15.80 -11.95 -10.98
CA PHE A 261 16.29 -11.86 -9.61
C PHE A 261 16.29 -13.20 -8.87
N SER A 262 17.03 -13.25 -7.77
CA SER A 262 16.97 -14.30 -6.75
C SER A 262 17.04 -13.70 -5.35
N LEU A 263 16.33 -14.29 -4.40
CA LEU A 263 16.42 -13.91 -2.99
C LEU A 263 17.65 -14.56 -2.34
N GLY A 264 18.50 -13.74 -1.72
CA GLY A 264 19.64 -14.20 -0.92
C GLY A 264 19.30 -14.40 0.54
N SER A 265 18.71 -13.39 1.19
CA SER A 265 18.29 -13.48 2.59
C SER A 265 17.03 -12.64 2.88
N PHE A 266 16.31 -13.00 3.94
CA PHE A 266 15.18 -12.25 4.47
C PHE A 266 15.28 -12.15 6.00
N GLU A 267 15.51 -10.95 6.50
CA GLU A 267 15.71 -10.65 7.92
C GLU A 267 14.51 -9.92 8.49
N VAL A 268 14.14 -10.25 9.74
CA VAL A 268 13.04 -9.62 10.46
C VAL A 268 13.47 -9.33 11.89
N THR A 269 13.30 -8.09 12.34
CA THR A 269 13.72 -7.63 13.68
C THR A 269 12.67 -6.73 14.33
N GLY A 270 12.53 -6.81 15.65
CA GLY A 270 11.77 -5.82 16.41
C GLY A 270 12.59 -4.53 16.56
N ASP A 271 11.92 -3.38 16.51
CA ASP A 271 12.55 -2.07 16.76
C ASP A 271 12.05 -1.48 18.08
N ALA A 272 12.84 -1.69 19.13
CA ALA A 272 12.57 -1.17 20.47
C ALA A 272 12.68 0.37 20.57
N ALA A 273 13.34 1.04 19.61
CA ALA A 273 13.60 2.47 19.65
C ALA A 273 12.54 3.31 18.92
N ALA A 274 11.59 2.69 18.21
CA ALA A 274 10.66 3.39 17.33
C ALA A 274 9.56 4.20 18.04
N GLY A 275 9.44 4.11 19.38
CA GLY A 275 8.40 4.82 20.14
C GLY A 275 6.98 4.29 19.89
N GLN A 276 6.84 3.15 19.22
CA GLN A 276 5.64 2.36 19.06
C GLN A 276 6.06 0.93 18.67
N PRO A 277 5.19 -0.09 18.73
CA PRO A 277 5.58 -1.42 18.29
C PRO A 277 5.85 -1.44 16.78
N VAL A 278 7.11 -1.65 16.40
CA VAL A 278 7.56 -1.68 15.00
C VAL A 278 8.36 -2.96 14.73
N VAL A 279 8.07 -3.61 13.61
CA VAL A 279 8.84 -4.76 13.11
C VAL A 279 9.48 -4.38 11.78
N LYS A 280 10.81 -4.37 11.70
CA LYS A 280 11.59 -4.12 10.49
C LYS A 280 11.78 -5.41 9.71
N TRP A 281 11.83 -5.29 8.39
CA TRP A 281 12.20 -6.38 7.50
C TRP A 281 13.19 -5.89 6.44
N ARG A 282 14.11 -6.78 6.04
CA ARG A 282 15.12 -6.52 5.01
C ARG A 282 15.32 -7.76 4.17
N ALA A 283 15.27 -7.61 2.86
CA ALA A 283 15.61 -8.65 1.91
C ALA A 283 16.87 -8.26 1.13
N LEU A 284 17.79 -9.20 0.95
CA LEU A 284 18.90 -9.04 0.01
C LEU A 284 18.56 -9.75 -1.29
N VAL A 285 18.44 -9.00 -2.37
CA VAL A 285 18.06 -9.50 -3.70
C VAL A 285 19.24 -9.39 -4.64
N THR A 286 19.52 -10.45 -5.40
CA THR A 286 20.60 -10.47 -6.39
C THR A 286 20.02 -10.49 -7.80
N PRO A 287 20.28 -9.47 -8.65
CA PRO A 287 20.01 -9.53 -10.07
C PRO A 287 20.89 -10.60 -10.72
N ARG A 288 20.30 -11.38 -11.62
CA ARG A 288 21.01 -12.45 -12.34
C ARG A 288 22.02 -11.94 -13.37
N GLY A 289 21.93 -10.66 -13.76
CA GLY A 289 22.76 -10.07 -14.80
C GLY A 289 24.12 -9.53 -14.34
N ASP A 290 24.25 -9.04 -13.10
CA ASP A 290 25.47 -8.40 -12.60
C ASP A 290 25.93 -8.90 -11.22
N GLY A 291 25.10 -9.68 -10.52
CA GLY A 291 25.43 -10.26 -9.22
C GLY A 291 25.46 -9.28 -8.05
N ARG A 292 25.09 -8.00 -8.24
CA ARG A 292 25.13 -6.99 -7.18
C ARG A 292 23.98 -7.18 -6.20
N GLU A 293 24.26 -7.31 -4.91
CA GLU A 293 23.19 -7.37 -3.90
C GLU A 293 22.47 -6.01 -3.76
N LEU A 294 21.15 -6.07 -3.83
CA LEU A 294 20.24 -4.94 -3.67
C LEU A 294 19.43 -5.13 -2.39
N PRO A 295 19.55 -4.23 -1.40
CA PRO A 295 18.72 -4.29 -0.22
C PRO A 295 17.33 -3.72 -0.49
N VAL A 296 16.32 -4.47 -0.08
CA VAL A 296 14.92 -4.04 -0.07
C VAL A 296 14.45 -4.02 1.38
N GLU A 297 14.02 -2.86 1.85
CA GLU A 297 13.74 -2.61 3.26
C GLU A 297 12.36 -2.03 3.45
N GLY A 298 11.77 -2.38 4.57
CA GLY A 298 10.55 -1.76 5.05
C GLY A 298 10.32 -2.06 6.52
N HIS A 299 9.19 -1.59 7.01
CA HIS A 299 8.80 -1.82 8.38
C HIS A 299 7.28 -1.97 8.51
N VAL A 300 6.87 -2.51 9.65
CA VAL A 300 5.48 -2.71 10.02
C VAL A 300 5.22 -1.96 11.30
N GLU A 301 4.35 -0.96 11.25
CA GLU A 301 3.83 -0.32 12.46
C GLU A 301 2.61 -1.10 12.95
N ILE A 302 2.64 -1.56 14.20
CA ILE A 302 1.48 -2.17 14.85
C ILE A 302 0.87 -1.12 15.78
N ARG A 303 -0.37 -0.71 15.51
CA ARG A 303 -1.00 0.42 16.19
C ARG A 303 -2.47 0.18 16.46
N TRP A 304 -3.02 0.75 17.53
CA TRP A 304 -4.47 0.73 17.74
C TRP A 304 -5.22 1.42 16.60
N SER A 305 -6.23 0.74 16.07
CA SER A 305 -7.06 1.32 15.02
C SER A 305 -7.90 2.48 15.57
N HIS A 306 -7.82 3.65 14.92
CA HIS A 306 -8.55 4.87 15.26
C HIS A 306 -8.24 5.49 16.65
N GLY A 307 -7.06 5.22 17.21
CA GLY A 307 -6.55 5.85 18.44
C GLY A 307 -6.29 4.85 19.57
N ARG A 308 -5.48 5.26 20.55
CA ARG A 308 -5.03 4.44 21.69
C ARG A 308 -6.20 3.74 22.39
N PHE A 309 -6.06 2.43 22.63
CA PHE A 309 -7.06 1.55 23.25
C PHE A 309 -8.44 1.46 22.56
N ARG A 310 -8.67 2.17 21.45
CA ARG A 310 -10.01 2.34 20.89
C ARG A 310 -10.56 1.09 20.22
N ARG A 311 -9.75 0.46 19.38
CA ARG A 311 -10.06 -0.78 18.68
C ARG A 311 -8.83 -1.68 18.66
N MET A 312 -9.05 -2.92 18.22
CA MET A 312 -7.99 -3.89 18.00
C MET A 312 -6.86 -3.31 17.13
N PRO A 313 -5.61 -3.74 17.36
CA PRO A 313 -4.48 -3.25 16.58
C PRO A 313 -4.58 -3.59 15.09
N GLU A 314 -4.10 -2.68 14.25
CA GLU A 314 -3.84 -2.87 12.82
C GLU A 314 -2.31 -2.91 12.59
N ALA A 315 -1.90 -3.64 11.56
CA ALA A 315 -0.53 -3.66 11.04
C ALA A 315 -0.48 -2.86 9.73
N LYS A 316 0.33 -1.82 9.74
CA LYS A 316 0.63 -1.02 8.55
C LYS A 316 2.00 -1.36 8.02
N VAL A 317 2.04 -1.88 6.80
CA VAL A 317 3.28 -2.24 6.11
C VAL A 317 3.75 -1.06 5.28
N TYR A 318 4.97 -0.61 5.54
CA TYR A 318 5.66 0.45 4.82
C TYR A 318 6.81 -0.14 4.00
N LEU A 319 7.08 0.50 2.86
CA LEU A 319 8.28 0.30 2.06
C LEU A 319 9.21 1.49 2.28
N ASP A 320 10.41 1.21 2.78
CA ASP A 320 11.42 2.23 3.05
C ASP A 320 12.33 2.45 1.83
N THR A 321 12.59 1.38 1.06
CA THR A 321 13.28 1.48 -0.24
C THR A 321 12.49 2.37 -1.21
N PRO A 322 13.14 3.34 -1.87
CA PRO A 322 12.50 4.13 -2.91
C PRO A 322 11.93 3.24 -4.01
N HIS A 323 10.71 3.51 -4.47
CA HIS A 323 9.99 2.62 -5.40
C HIS A 323 10.77 2.29 -6.69
N TYR A 324 11.56 3.25 -7.21
CA TYR A 324 12.38 3.04 -8.41
C TYR A 324 13.59 2.13 -8.19
N ASP A 325 13.97 1.89 -6.94
CA ASP A 325 15.09 1.03 -6.56
C ASP A 325 14.63 -0.39 -6.17
N VAL A 326 13.32 -0.65 -6.23
CA VAL A 326 12.72 -1.93 -5.82
C VAL A 326 12.82 -2.94 -6.97
N PRO A 327 13.46 -4.10 -6.78
CA PRO A 327 13.46 -5.20 -7.75
C PRO A 327 12.03 -5.63 -8.13
N GLY A 328 11.74 -5.63 -9.43
CA GLY A 328 10.41 -5.92 -9.97
C GLY A 328 9.49 -4.71 -10.14
N TYR A 329 9.94 -3.50 -9.80
CA TYR A 329 9.24 -2.25 -10.11
C TYR A 329 9.97 -1.58 -11.27
N SER A 330 9.49 -1.79 -12.48
CA SER A 330 10.12 -1.24 -13.68
C SER A 330 9.49 0.11 -14.07
N PRO A 331 10.29 1.17 -14.29
CA PRO A 331 9.77 2.41 -14.85
C PRO A 331 9.06 2.16 -16.18
N LEU A 332 7.94 2.83 -16.39
CA LEU A 332 7.13 2.64 -17.59
C LEU A 332 7.91 2.94 -18.89
N ASP A 333 8.87 3.87 -18.82
CA ASP A 333 9.72 4.28 -19.94
C ASP A 333 11.04 3.49 -20.04
N ALA A 334 11.31 2.55 -19.12
CA ALA A 334 12.54 1.75 -19.15
C ALA A 334 12.52 0.70 -20.27
N ASP A 335 11.34 0.14 -20.58
CA ASP A 335 11.17 -0.87 -21.64
C ASP A 335 11.38 -0.30 -23.06
N ASP A 336 11.29 1.02 -23.23
CA ASP A 336 11.64 1.71 -24.49
C ASP A 336 13.14 1.60 -24.81
N ARG A 337 14.00 1.38 -23.80
CA ARG A 337 15.46 1.20 -24.00
C ARG A 337 15.82 -0.22 -24.44
N LEU A 338 15.14 -1.23 -23.91
CA LEU A 338 15.33 -2.63 -24.31
C LEU A 338 14.78 -2.90 -25.72
N SER A 339 13.66 -2.28 -26.09
CA SER A 339 13.08 -2.41 -27.43
C SER A 339 13.86 -1.66 -28.51
N ARG A 340 14.64 -0.61 -28.16
CA ARG A 340 15.64 -0.01 -29.07
C ARG A 340 16.93 -0.83 -29.22
N GLY A 341 17.28 -1.65 -28.23
CA GLY A 341 18.43 -2.58 -28.30
C GLY A 341 18.16 -3.84 -29.14
N LEU A 342 16.89 -4.11 -29.46
CA LEU A 342 16.42 -5.24 -30.27
C LEU A 342 16.04 -4.84 -31.70
N GLN A 343 16.55 -3.70 -32.21
CA GLN A 343 16.71 -3.54 -33.67
C GLN A 343 17.73 -4.58 -34.16
N LEU A 344 17.23 -5.81 -34.32
CA LEU A 344 17.85 -6.85 -35.12
C LEU A 344 18.14 -6.23 -36.48
N ASP A 345 19.43 -6.20 -36.78
CA ASP A 345 19.98 -6.04 -38.11
C ASP A 345 19.40 -7.14 -39.00
N LEU A 346 18.20 -6.90 -39.55
CA LEU A 346 17.62 -7.69 -40.61
C LEU A 346 18.06 -7.06 -41.93
N SER A 347 19.36 -7.15 -42.19
CA SER A 347 19.90 -7.15 -43.53
C SER A 347 20.13 -8.60 -43.96
N LEU A 348 19.14 -9.14 -44.67
CA LEU A 348 19.31 -10.21 -45.66
C LEU A 348 18.68 -9.74 -46.97
#